data_AF-A0A931Q404-F1
#
_entry.id   AF-A0A931Q404-F1
#
_cell.length_a   1.000
_cell.length_b   1.000
_cell.length_c   1.000
_cell.angle_alpha   90.00
_cell.angle_beta   90.00
_cell.angle_gamma   90.00
#
_symmetry.space_group_name_H-M   'P 1'
#
loop_
_entity.id
_entity.type
_entity.pdbx_description
1 polymer ?
#
loop_
_entity_poly.entity_id
_entity_poly.type
_entity_poly.pdbx_seq_one_letter_code
_entity_poly.pdbx_strand_id
1 'polypeptide(L)'
;MNNHPPEDISLRLLDELTKESVITQRALADRLGIALGLVNAYVKRLYNKGHIKVKNLPKNRVKYIITPKGFAEKAKLTYSYMNRSIDYFRDVRQKIEQTYAVMMASDVKNILLWGDGEVAELCYISTRGLPLKIVGVVATRNDKYGIN
;
A
#
# COMPACT_ATOMS: atom_id res chain seq x y z
N MET A 1 -5.46 -12.54 4.62
CA MET A 1 -4.70 -11.89 5.72
C MET A 1 -3.65 -11.00 5.07
N ASN A 2 -3.81 -9.69 5.14
CA ASN A 2 -2.88 -8.74 4.53
C ASN A 2 -1.66 -8.58 5.44
N ASN A 3 -0.59 -9.33 5.16
CA ASN A 3 0.68 -9.18 5.86
C ASN A 3 1.39 -7.92 5.35
N HIS A 4 1.00 -6.76 5.89
CA HIS A 4 1.80 -5.55 5.73
C HIS A 4 3.07 -5.69 6.59
N PRO A 5 4.28 -5.46 6.03
CA PRO A 5 5.49 -5.51 6.82
C PRO A 5 5.40 -4.53 8.01
N PRO A 6 6.05 -4.82 9.16
CA PRO A 6 5.92 -4.02 10.39
C PRO A 6 6.25 -2.53 10.24
N GLU A 7 7.10 -2.21 9.26
CA GLU A 7 7.49 -0.85 8.90
C GLU A 7 6.35 -0.08 8.22
N ASP A 8 5.56 -0.75 7.38
CA ASP A 8 4.43 -0.14 6.68
C ASP A 8 3.31 0.22 7.66
N ILE A 9 3.06 -0.62 8.67
CA ILE A 9 2.08 -0.31 9.72
C ILE A 9 2.55 0.89 10.55
N SER A 10 3.84 0.97 10.86
CA SER A 10 4.41 2.09 11.62
C SER A 10 4.31 3.40 10.84
N LEU A 11 4.61 3.36 9.54
CA LEU A 11 4.47 4.51 8.63
C LEU A 11 3.01 4.96 8.54
N ARG A 12 2.08 4.03 8.28
CA ARG A 12 0.64 4.34 8.19
C ARG A 12 0.08 4.88 9.49
N LEU A 13 0.49 4.33 10.64
CA LEU A 13 0.10 4.84 11.95
C LEU A 13 0.61 6.27 12.16
N LEU A 14 1.89 6.55 11.88
CA LEU A 14 2.42 7.92 11.95
C LEU A 14 1.69 8.87 10.99
N ASP A 15 1.27 8.38 9.83
CA ASP A 15 0.49 9.17 8.87
C ASP A 15 -0.90 9.53 9.42
N GLU A 16 -1.64 8.56 9.95
CA GLU A 16 -2.94 8.79 10.58
C GLU A 16 -2.83 9.74 11.78
N LEU A 17 -1.81 9.59 12.62
CA LEU A 17 -1.58 10.50 13.76
C LEU A 17 -1.18 11.92 13.32
N THR A 18 -0.62 12.08 12.11
CA THR A 18 -0.34 13.41 11.53
C THR A 18 -1.64 14.08 11.07
N LYS A 19 -2.55 13.31 10.45
CA LYS A 19 -3.84 13.80 9.95
C LYS A 19 -4.80 14.13 11.09
N GLU A 20 -4.89 13.24 12.08
CA GLU A 20 -5.83 13.36 13.20
C GLU A 20 -5.15 12.99 14.52
N SER A 21 -4.81 14.04 15.29
CA SER A 21 -4.11 13.87 16.56
C SER A 21 -5.01 13.38 17.70
N VAL A 22 -6.34 13.55 17.62
CA VAL A 22 -7.29 13.13 18.66
C VAL A 22 -8.15 12.01 18.11
N ILE A 23 -7.68 10.78 18.24
CA ILE A 23 -8.30 9.58 17.64
C ILE A 23 -8.25 8.41 18.61
N THR A 24 -9.24 7.52 18.56
CA THR A 24 -9.24 6.31 19.39
C THR A 24 -8.42 5.20 18.74
N GLN A 25 -7.86 4.29 19.54
CA GLN A 25 -7.16 3.11 19.00
C GLN A 25 -8.07 2.19 18.18
N ARG A 26 -9.39 2.17 18.48
CA ARG A 26 -10.37 1.42 17.69
C ARG A 26 -10.58 2.04 16.31
N ALA A 27 -10.74 3.37 16.23
CA ALA A 27 -10.81 4.06 14.95
C ALA A 27 -9.52 3.88 14.13
N LEU A 28 -8.34 3.91 14.78
CA LEU A 28 -7.08 3.58 14.12
C LEU A 28 -7.04 2.13 13.60
N ALA A 29 -7.58 1.16 14.36
CA ALA A 29 -7.65 -0.23 13.95
C ALA A 29 -8.48 -0.40 12.67
N ASP A 30 -9.64 0.25 12.63
CA ASP A 30 -10.56 0.23 11.48
C ASP A 30 -9.90 0.85 10.23
N ARG A 31 -9.26 2.02 10.38
CA ARG A 31 -8.55 2.69 9.28
C ARG A 31 -7.33 1.92 8.78
N LEU A 32 -6.60 1.29 9.68
CA LEU A 32 -5.39 0.53 9.34
C LEU A 32 -5.71 -0.88 8.83
N GLY A 33 -6.92 -1.39 9.09
CA GLY A 33 -7.31 -2.76 8.75
C GLY A 33 -6.57 -3.81 9.59
N ILE A 34 -6.26 -3.50 10.85
CA ILE A 34 -5.51 -4.38 11.76
C ILE A 34 -6.25 -4.54 13.09
N ALA A 35 -5.92 -5.59 13.85
CA ALA A 35 -6.50 -5.81 15.16
C ALA A 35 -6.18 -4.66 16.15
N LEU A 36 -7.14 -4.34 17.03
CA LEU A 36 -6.97 -3.32 18.08
C LEU A 36 -5.73 -3.57 18.96
N GLY A 37 -5.44 -4.83 19.29
CA GLY A 37 -4.25 -5.20 20.06
C GLY A 37 -2.95 -4.85 19.35
N LEU A 38 -2.90 -4.96 18.02
CA LEU A 38 -1.74 -4.54 17.22
C LEU A 38 -1.59 -3.02 17.25
N VAL A 39 -2.68 -2.26 17.09
CA VAL A 39 -2.62 -0.80 17.23
C VAL A 39 -2.03 -0.40 18.57
N ASN A 40 -2.51 -1.00 19.68
CA ASN A 40 -1.96 -0.73 21.00
C ASN A 40 -0.45 -1.03 21.07
N ALA A 41 -0.03 -2.21 20.58
CA ALA A 41 1.39 -2.58 20.53
C ALA A 41 2.24 -1.58 19.73
N TYR A 42 1.78 -1.16 18.55
CA TYR A 42 2.49 -0.18 17.72
C TYR A 42 2.52 1.21 18.36
N VAL A 43 1.42 1.67 18.96
CA VAL A 43 1.38 2.94 19.72
C VAL A 43 2.39 2.90 20.87
N LYS A 44 2.40 1.82 21.67
CA LYS A 44 3.36 1.64 22.77
C LYS A 44 4.80 1.63 22.27
N ARG A 45 5.06 0.97 21.13
CA ARG A 45 6.39 0.95 20.50
C ARG A 45 6.84 2.34 20.04
N LEU A 46 5.97 3.09 19.37
CA LEU A 46 6.27 4.46 18.92
C LEU A 46 6.49 5.40 20.11
N TYR A 47 5.71 5.25 21.17
CA TYR A 47 5.87 6.02 22.42
C TYR A 47 7.22 5.71 23.09
N ASN A 48 7.54 4.43 23.28
CA ASN A 48 8.80 4.00 23.93
C ASN A 48 10.04 4.44 23.14
N LYS A 49 9.95 4.49 21.81
CA LYS A 49 11.04 5.00 20.95
C LYS A 49 11.15 6.54 20.95
N GLY A 50 10.18 7.24 21.54
CA GLY A 50 10.11 8.69 21.58
C GLY A 50 9.62 9.33 20.28
N HIS A 51 8.97 8.57 19.39
CA HIS A 51 8.41 9.09 18.14
C HIS A 51 7.08 9.82 18.35
N ILE A 52 6.33 9.45 19.40
CA ILE A 52 5.08 10.10 19.75
C ILE A 52 5.03 10.41 21.25
N LYS A 53 4.28 11.45 21.62
CA LYS A 53 3.82 11.71 22.97
C LYS A 53 2.32 11.43 23.06
N VAL A 54 1.88 10.90 24.20
CA VAL A 54 0.47 10.62 24.48
C VAL A 54 0.00 11.59 25.56
N LYS A 55 -1.09 12.33 25.30
CA LYS A 55 -1.71 13.23 26.26
C LYS A 55 -3.17 12.83 26.47
N ASN A 56 -3.54 12.56 27.72
CA ASN A 56 -4.94 12.34 28.07
C ASN A 56 -5.70 13.67 28.06
N LEU A 57 -6.88 13.65 27.48
CA LEU A 57 -7.81 14.76 27.41
C LEU A 57 -9.07 14.46 28.25
N PRO A 58 -9.81 15.49 28.69
CA PRO A 58 -11.11 15.31 29.31
C PRO A 58 -12.06 14.51 28.41
N LYS A 59 -13.03 13.83 29.05
CA LYS A 59 -14.01 12.94 28.40
C LYS A 59 -13.38 11.65 27.83
N ASN A 60 -12.38 11.08 28.51
CA ASN A 60 -11.70 9.83 28.12
C ASN A 60 -11.14 9.83 26.68
N ARG A 61 -10.70 11.00 26.21
CA ARG A 61 -10.08 11.15 24.89
C ARG A 61 -8.56 11.14 25.01
N VAL A 62 -7.89 10.69 23.96
CA VAL A 62 -6.43 10.65 23.90
C VAL A 62 -5.96 11.50 22.72
N LYS A 63 -4.93 12.32 22.96
CA LYS A 63 -4.23 13.06 21.92
C LYS A 63 -2.82 12.49 21.73
N TYR A 64 -2.52 12.12 20.49
CA TYR A 64 -1.20 11.70 20.06
C TYR A 64 -0.49 12.86 19.37
N ILE A 65 0.75 13.12 19.76
CA ILE A 65 1.56 14.22 19.21
C ILE A 65 2.85 13.61 18.67
N ILE A 66 3.11 13.81 17.38
CA ILE A 66 4.36 13.38 16.75
C ILE A 66 5.49 14.29 17.21
N THR A 67 6.60 13.71 17.66
CA THR A 67 7.79 14.46 18.06
C THR A 67 8.67 14.78 16.85
N PRO A 68 9.65 15.70 16.95
CA PRO A 68 10.63 15.89 15.88
C PRO A 68 11.33 14.58 15.47
N LYS A 69 11.64 13.71 16.44
CA LYS A 69 12.18 12.36 16.19
C LYS A 69 11.18 11.45 15.45
N GLY A 70 9.88 11.61 15.72
CA GLY A 70 8.81 10.90 14.99
C GLY A 70 8.66 11.37 13.54
N PHE A 71 8.79 12.67 13.28
CA PHE A 71 8.82 13.19 11.91
C PHE A 71 10.02 12.67 11.12
N ALA A 72 11.21 12.65 11.73
CA ALA A 72 12.40 12.08 11.12
C ALA A 72 12.22 10.58 10.79
N GLU A 73 11.64 9.81 11.71
CA GLU A 73 11.34 8.39 11.47
C GLU A 73 10.29 8.21 10.38
N LYS A 74 9.24 9.03 10.35
CA LYS A 74 8.23 9.02 9.28
C LYS A 74 8.89 9.25 7.92
N ALA A 75 9.74 10.27 7.80
CA ALA A 75 10.46 10.57 6.55
C ALA A 75 11.35 9.40 6.11
N LYS A 76 12.09 8.79 7.06
CA LYS A 76 12.91 7.61 6.79
C LYS A 76 12.08 6.44 6.28
N LEU A 77 10.97 6.11 6.95
CA LEU A 77 10.07 5.03 6.55
C LEU A 77 9.44 5.30 5.18
N THR A 78 9.03 6.55 4.90
CA THR A 78 8.53 6.96 3.58
C THR A 78 9.59 6.73 2.50
N TYR A 79 10.83 7.15 2.73
CA TYR A 79 11.92 6.95 1.78
C TYR A 79 12.17 5.46 1.50
N SER A 80 12.22 4.63 2.55
CA SER A 80 12.36 3.18 2.41
C SER A 80 11.20 2.55 1.64
N TYR A 81 9.96 2.99 1.91
CA TYR A 81 8.78 2.54 1.17
C TYR A 81 8.86 2.90 -0.32
N MET A 82 9.28 4.13 -0.64
CA MET A 82 9.43 4.58 -2.02
C MET A 82 10.47 3.75 -2.77
N ASN A 83 11.64 3.50 -2.17
CA ASN A 83 12.66 2.66 -2.79
C ASN A 83 12.15 1.24 -3.07
N ARG A 84 11.50 0.61 -2.07
CA ARG A 84 10.88 -0.70 -2.25
C ARG A 84 9.84 -0.71 -3.37
N SER A 85 9.04 0.36 -3.47
CA SER A 85 8.02 0.49 -4.51
C SER A 85 8.66 0.60 -5.90
N ILE A 86 9.72 1.39 -6.05
CA ILE A 86 10.46 1.51 -7.31
C ILE A 86 11.06 0.17 -7.72
N ASP A 87 11.69 -0.55 -6.79
CA ASP A 87 12.28 -1.86 -7.08
C ASP A 87 11.21 -2.88 -7.45
N TYR A 88 10.07 -2.89 -6.74
CA TYR A 88 8.91 -3.69 -7.11
C TYR A 88 8.43 -3.42 -8.55
N PHE A 89 8.30 -2.14 -8.94
CA PHE A 89 7.90 -1.81 -10.31
C PHE A 89 8.92 -2.26 -11.36
N ARG A 90 10.23 -2.19 -11.07
CA ARG A 90 11.28 -2.73 -11.95
C ARG A 90 11.14 -4.24 -12.11
N ASP A 91 10.93 -4.97 -11.01
CA ASP A 91 10.74 -6.42 -11.03
C ASP A 91 9.50 -6.82 -11.81
N VAL A 92 8.38 -6.12 -11.62
CA VAL A 92 7.15 -6.36 -12.38
C VAL A 92 7.39 -6.13 -13.86
N ARG A 93 8.03 -5.03 -14.25
CA ARG A 93 8.35 -4.75 -15.65
C ARG A 93 9.21 -5.85 -16.27
N GLN A 94 10.26 -6.29 -15.57
CA GLN A 94 11.11 -7.37 -16.05
C GLN A 94 10.33 -8.68 -16.27
N LYS A 95 9.42 -9.02 -15.35
CA LYS A 95 8.55 -10.21 -15.49
C LYS A 95 7.60 -10.09 -16.68
N ILE A 96 7.04 -8.90 -16.94
CA ILE A 96 6.19 -8.64 -18.10
C ILE A 96 6.99 -8.87 -19.39
N GLU A 97 8.18 -8.26 -19.50
CA GLU A 97 9.05 -8.37 -20.67
C GLU A 97 9.45 -9.84 -20.94
N GLN A 98 9.82 -10.59 -19.88
CA GLN A 98 10.10 -12.02 -19.98
C GLN A 98 8.89 -12.83 -20.44
N THR A 99 7.69 -12.54 -19.90
CA THR A 99 6.46 -13.22 -20.29
C THR A 99 6.13 -12.99 -21.76
N TYR A 100 6.28 -11.75 -22.24
CA TYR A 100 6.06 -11.41 -23.65
C TYR A 100 7.08 -12.09 -24.57
N ALA A 101 8.35 -12.18 -24.15
CA ALA A 101 9.36 -12.92 -24.92
C ALA A 101 8.98 -14.39 -25.11
N VAL A 102 8.50 -15.06 -24.05
CA VAL A 102 8.03 -16.45 -24.10
C VAL A 102 6.80 -16.61 -25.00
N MET A 103 5.85 -15.67 -24.92
CA MET A 103 4.67 -15.66 -25.77
C MET A 103 5.03 -15.53 -27.26
N MET A 104 5.93 -14.61 -27.60
CA MET A 104 6.40 -14.43 -28.98
C MET A 104 7.17 -15.65 -29.50
N ALA A 105 8.01 -16.27 -28.67
CA ALA A 105 8.69 -17.51 -29.03
C ALA A 105 7.72 -18.69 -29.29
N SER A 106 6.50 -18.60 -28.76
CA SER A 106 5.44 -19.58 -28.94
C SER A 106 4.41 -19.19 -30.02
N ASP A 107 4.72 -18.20 -30.87
CA ASP A 107 3.85 -17.62 -31.91
C ASP A 107 2.47 -17.13 -31.40
N VAL A 108 2.39 -16.73 -30.13
CA VAL A 108 1.20 -16.08 -29.58
C VAL A 108 1.10 -14.66 -30.13
N LYS A 109 -0.06 -14.31 -30.71
CA LYS A 109 -0.31 -12.97 -31.30
C LYS A 109 -1.39 -12.19 -30.58
N ASN A 110 -2.32 -12.88 -29.92
CA ASN A 110 -3.47 -12.26 -29.27
C ASN A 110 -3.41 -12.54 -27.78
N ILE A 111 -3.48 -11.49 -26.97
CA ILE A 111 -3.41 -11.56 -25.51
C ILE A 111 -4.68 -10.95 -24.91
N LEU A 112 -5.24 -11.64 -23.90
CA LEU A 112 -6.26 -11.09 -23.03
C LEU A 112 -5.61 -10.68 -21.72
N LEU A 113 -5.80 -9.43 -21.28
CA LEU A 113 -5.37 -9.01 -19.94
C LEU A 113 -6.48 -9.25 -18.93
N TRP A 114 -6.15 -9.81 -17.78
CA TRP A 114 -7.07 -9.94 -16.66
C TRP A 114 -6.59 -9.04 -15.52
N GLY A 115 -7.45 -8.11 -15.12
CA GLY A 115 -7.16 -7.06 -14.14
C GLY A 115 -7.30 -5.66 -14.71
N ASP A 116 -7.66 -4.72 -13.84
CA ASP A 116 -7.87 -3.30 -14.13
C ASP A 116 -6.96 -2.38 -13.28
N GLY A 117 -5.89 -2.93 -12.72
CA GLY A 117 -4.91 -2.21 -11.89
C GLY A 117 -3.65 -1.78 -12.62
N GLU A 118 -2.71 -1.20 -11.87
CA GLU A 118 -1.44 -0.65 -12.36
C GLU A 118 -0.61 -1.65 -13.18
N VAL A 119 -0.62 -2.93 -12.79
CA VAL A 119 0.10 -3.99 -13.52
C VAL A 119 -0.54 -4.24 -14.90
N ALA A 120 -1.87 -4.18 -15.01
CA ALA A 120 -2.56 -4.35 -16.29
C ALA A 120 -2.28 -3.17 -17.22
N GLU A 121 -2.23 -1.95 -16.68
CA GLU A 121 -1.81 -0.76 -17.43
C GLU A 121 -0.35 -0.89 -17.91
N LEU A 122 0.56 -1.34 -17.03
CA LEU A 122 1.95 -1.57 -17.41
C LEU A 122 2.08 -2.65 -18.48
N CYS A 123 1.34 -3.75 -18.37
CA CYS A 123 1.25 -4.77 -19.40
C CYS A 123 0.81 -4.14 -20.74
N TYR A 124 -0.24 -3.32 -20.73
CA TYR A 124 -0.74 -2.65 -21.93
C TYR A 124 0.32 -1.75 -22.57
N ILE A 125 0.96 -0.88 -21.78
CA ILE A 125 2.01 0.02 -22.26
C ILE A 125 3.20 -0.76 -22.82
N SER A 126 3.64 -1.82 -22.13
CA SER A 126 4.78 -2.65 -22.54
C SER A 126 4.54 -3.48 -23.81
N THR A 127 3.30 -3.64 -24.28
CA THR A 127 3.03 -4.30 -25.58
C THR A 127 3.30 -3.39 -26.77
N ARG A 128 3.39 -2.06 -26.58
CA ARG A 128 3.57 -1.13 -27.69
C ARG A 128 4.90 -1.39 -28.40
N GLY A 129 4.83 -1.61 -29.71
CA GLY A 129 6.00 -1.92 -30.54
C GLY A 129 6.36 -3.40 -30.63
N LEU A 130 5.62 -4.28 -29.95
CA LEU A 130 5.76 -5.74 -30.09
C LEU A 130 4.69 -6.30 -31.05
N PRO A 131 4.93 -7.47 -31.68
CA PRO A 131 3.94 -8.18 -32.50
C PRO A 131 2.84 -8.87 -31.67
N LEU A 132 2.47 -8.28 -30.53
CA LEU A 132 1.45 -8.77 -29.61
C LEU A 132 0.26 -7.82 -29.62
N LYS A 133 -0.94 -8.35 -29.84
CA LYS A 133 -2.19 -7.59 -29.85
C LYS A 133 -3.00 -7.90 -28.60
N ILE A 134 -3.25 -6.89 -27.78
CA ILE A 134 -4.21 -7.01 -26.69
C ILE A 134 -5.61 -6.95 -27.29
N VAL A 135 -6.36 -8.05 -27.17
CA VAL A 135 -7.71 -8.19 -27.75
C VAL A 135 -8.81 -7.81 -26.76
N GLY A 136 -8.48 -7.68 -25.48
CA GLY A 136 -9.41 -7.24 -24.45
C GLY A 136 -8.76 -7.15 -23.07
N VAL A 137 -9.46 -6.47 -22.17
CA VAL A 137 -9.13 -6.40 -20.74
C VAL A 137 -10.37 -6.83 -19.96
N VAL A 138 -10.20 -7.79 -19.06
CA VAL A 138 -11.26 -8.26 -18.15
C VAL A 138 -11.05 -7.59 -16.81
N ALA A 139 -11.98 -6.72 -16.40
CA ALA A 139 -11.91 -6.08 -15.10
C ALA A 139 -12.12 -7.10 -13.97
N THR A 140 -11.45 -6.87 -12.84
CA THR A 140 -11.53 -7.75 -11.67
C THR A 140 -12.75 -7.46 -10.78
N ARG A 141 -13.46 -6.35 -11.03
CA ARG A 141 -14.64 -5.97 -10.25
C ARG A 141 -15.83 -6.86 -10.55
N ASN A 142 -16.26 -7.58 -9.52
CA ASN A 142 -17.59 -8.16 -9.45
C ASN A 142 -18.52 -7.03 -9.00
N ASP A 143 -19.20 -6.36 -9.92
CA ASP A 143 -20.24 -5.38 -9.59
C ASP A 143 -21.42 -6.10 -8.92
N LYS A 144 -21.33 -6.28 -7.59
CA LYS A 144 -22.46 -6.71 -6.76
C LYS A 144 -23.36 -5.56 -6.30
N TYR A 145 -23.24 -4.38 -6.91
CA TYR A 145 -24.16 -3.27 -6.70
C TYR A 145 -24.43 -2.56 -8.03
N GLY A 146 -25.16 -3.24 -8.90
CA GLY A 146 -26.00 -2.57 -9.89
C GLY A 146 -27.16 -1.90 -9.14
N ILE A 147 -27.13 -0.57 -9.12
CA ILE A 147 -28.21 0.26 -8.58
C ILE A 147 -29.31 0.29 -9.65
N ASN A 148 -30.49 -0.22 -9.29
CA ASN A 148 -31.78 0.26 -9.84
C ASN A 148 -32.31 1.30 -8.86
#